data_AF-A0AAV4N103-F1
#
_entry.id   AF-A0AAV4N103-F1
#
_cell.length_a   1.000
_cell.length_b   1.000
_cell.length_c   1.000
_cell.angle_alpha   90.00
_cell.angle_beta   90.00
_cell.angle_gamma   90.00
#
_symmetry.space_group_name_H-M   'P 1'
#
loop_
_entity.id
_entity.type
_entity.pdbx_description
1 polymer ?
#
loop_
_entity_poly.entity_id
_entity_poly.type
_entity_poly.pdbx_seq_one_letter_code
_entity_poly.pdbx_strand_id
1 'polypeptide(L)'
;MLCRQEAGHLLLQSLVHGRSLRAPHCSSICPHVRTSQQNSTGQPEKVLALPKKPDWFPECPRELENPLERFNCYPEDRFVGKSACEARGCCYLNPAIPGELIEYGNRTFVSDRMPHCVYPKNYGYVAAGKTTSTFNGFVLPLQRVPAPSRFGDDTQVVNMLVEMQTKHRLRIKFYGPEHYHFEVPTPKIHVQDNGHNGREVFSYSVAYDVHNKISTVKVRRSDTDAIIFDTSVGVLSLSYQFLELTTKLASSNVFGFGSKKTLQYNDGFQWETFSMFSSKEKLGVLSGVHPMYMCLEDDGNAYGVLLLNSNALEVELHPLPAITFRTIGGVLDFYLFLGPTPEEVIQQYTAAIGFSFIPPYWSLGLQIKQAPLQSPEEIEKFLNDFKAKHIPVESLILNEDTVLQNCLWSWKLE
;
A
#
# COMPACT_ATOMS: atom_id res chain seq x y z
N MET A 1 26.26 32.38 -0.53
CA MET A 1 26.51 33.16 -1.77
C MET A 1 26.30 32.19 -2.94
N LEU A 2 25.09 32.04 -3.45
CA LEU A 2 24.50 32.79 -4.58
C LEU A 2 25.36 32.74 -5.85
N CYS A 3 24.91 31.94 -6.82
CA CYS A 3 25.03 32.27 -8.24
C CYS A 3 23.74 31.85 -8.95
N ARG A 4 22.91 32.86 -9.26
CA ARG A 4 21.84 32.84 -10.26
C ARG A 4 22.47 32.78 -11.66
N GLN A 5 21.75 32.20 -12.62
CA GLN A 5 21.78 32.71 -13.99
C GLN A 5 20.40 32.58 -14.63
N GLU A 6 19.92 33.72 -15.11
CA GLU A 6 18.72 33.95 -15.91
C GLU A 6 18.95 33.50 -17.36
N ALA A 7 17.88 33.05 -18.04
CA ALA A 7 17.75 33.21 -19.48
C ALA A 7 16.27 33.13 -19.86
N GLY A 8 15.66 34.31 -20.04
CA GLY A 8 14.38 34.46 -20.72
C GLY A 8 14.57 34.77 -22.21
N HIS A 9 13.59 34.33 -22.99
CA HIS A 9 13.10 34.91 -24.25
C HIS A 9 14.02 35.05 -25.48
N LEU A 10 13.72 34.23 -26.50
CA LEU A 10 13.67 34.64 -27.91
C LEU A 10 12.83 33.61 -28.69
N LEU A 11 11.54 33.89 -28.85
CA LEU A 11 10.65 33.19 -29.80
C LEU A 11 9.60 34.20 -30.26
N LEU A 12 9.79 34.72 -31.47
CA LEU A 12 8.73 35.14 -32.40
C LEU A 12 9.39 35.67 -33.68
N GLN A 13 9.39 34.85 -34.73
CA GLN A 13 9.08 35.29 -36.10
C GLN A 13 8.84 34.10 -37.03
N SER A 14 7.88 34.30 -37.93
CA SER A 14 7.54 33.53 -39.13
C SER A 14 6.45 32.44 -39.03
N LEU A 15 5.20 32.90 -39.12
CA LEU A 15 4.14 32.22 -39.87
C LEU A 15 4.24 32.62 -41.36
N VAL A 16 3.52 31.87 -42.20
CA VAL A 16 3.15 32.11 -43.62
C VAL A 16 4.10 31.59 -44.72
N HIS A 17 4.00 30.31 -45.08
CA HIS A 17 3.33 29.81 -46.30
C HIS A 17 3.58 28.31 -46.50
N GLY A 18 2.51 27.56 -46.78
CA GLY A 18 2.47 26.10 -46.65
C GLY A 18 3.24 25.29 -47.69
N ARG A 19 3.73 24.13 -47.25
CA ARG A 19 3.89 22.91 -48.06
C ARG A 19 3.78 21.69 -47.13
N SER A 20 2.86 20.78 -47.50
CA SER A 20 2.63 19.48 -46.88
C SER A 20 3.85 18.57 -47.03
N LEU A 21 4.32 17.97 -45.93
CA LEU A 21 5.29 16.88 -45.95
C LEU A 21 4.83 15.77 -44.99
N ARG A 22 4.55 14.61 -45.59
CA ARG A 22 4.27 13.32 -44.93
C ARG A 22 5.54 12.76 -44.30
N ALA A 23 5.38 12.13 -43.14
CA ALA A 23 6.43 11.37 -42.45
C ALA A 23 6.79 10.08 -43.21
N PRO A 24 8.08 9.69 -43.28
CA PRO A 24 8.47 8.34 -43.64
C PRO A 24 8.81 7.47 -42.42
N HIS A 25 8.36 6.22 -42.49
CA HIS A 25 8.74 5.11 -41.63
C HIS A 25 10.25 4.88 -41.59
N CYS A 26 10.78 4.47 -40.43
CA CYS A 26 12.10 3.87 -40.34
C CYS A 26 12.02 2.55 -39.59
N SER A 27 12.29 1.47 -40.32
CA SER A 27 12.36 0.08 -39.92
C SER A 27 13.74 -0.27 -39.34
N SER A 28 13.71 -1.25 -38.44
CA SER A 28 14.79 -1.99 -37.79
C SER A 28 16.04 -2.33 -38.63
N ILE A 29 17.24 -2.14 -38.06
CA ILE A 29 18.48 -2.81 -38.49
C ILE A 29 19.31 -3.20 -37.24
N CYS A 30 19.43 -4.50 -36.98
CA CYS A 30 20.46 -5.10 -36.11
C CYS A 30 21.70 -5.48 -36.97
N PRO A 31 22.94 -5.33 -36.47
CA PRO A 31 24.13 -5.66 -37.24
C PRO A 31 24.48 -7.17 -37.21
N HIS A 32 24.78 -7.71 -38.39
CA HIS A 32 25.27 -9.08 -38.62
C HIS A 32 26.70 -9.28 -38.12
N VAL A 33 26.92 -10.34 -37.34
CA VAL A 33 28.26 -10.91 -37.05
C VAL A 33 28.54 -12.03 -38.05
N ARG A 34 29.69 -11.95 -38.74
CA ARG A 34 30.17 -12.95 -39.71
C ARG A 34 30.71 -14.19 -38.99
N THR A 35 30.31 -15.36 -39.48
CA THR A 35 30.83 -16.67 -39.10
C THR A 35 32.10 -17.01 -39.86
N SER A 36 33.17 -17.35 -39.14
CA SER A 36 34.35 -18.06 -39.69
C SER A 36 34.29 -19.52 -39.22
N GLN A 37 34.24 -20.45 -40.16
CA GLN A 37 34.31 -21.89 -39.88
C GLN A 37 35.75 -22.29 -39.53
N GLN A 38 35.96 -22.89 -38.36
CA GLN A 38 37.08 -23.77 -38.08
C GLN A 38 36.52 -25.11 -37.57
N ASN A 39 36.92 -26.18 -38.25
CA ASN A 39 36.66 -27.56 -37.86
C ASN A 39 37.46 -27.90 -36.59
N SER A 40 36.80 -28.39 -35.55
CA SER A 40 37.44 -29.27 -34.58
C SER A 40 36.47 -30.34 -34.09
N THR A 41 36.90 -31.58 -34.22
CA THR A 41 36.30 -32.80 -33.70
C THR A 41 36.41 -32.83 -32.17
N GLY A 42 35.28 -32.84 -31.46
CA GLY A 42 35.22 -32.97 -30.00
C GLY A 42 33.90 -33.62 -29.57
N GLN A 43 33.98 -34.58 -28.64
CA GLN A 43 32.86 -35.37 -28.08
C GLN A 43 31.75 -34.48 -27.47
N PRO A 44 30.49 -34.95 -27.41
CA PRO A 44 29.38 -34.15 -26.88
C PRO A 44 29.59 -33.89 -25.39
N GLU A 45 29.76 -32.62 -25.07
CA GLU A 45 29.76 -32.08 -23.72
C GLU A 45 28.42 -32.44 -23.05
N LYS A 46 28.50 -33.06 -21.86
CA LYS A 46 27.33 -33.36 -21.05
C LYS A 46 26.56 -32.06 -20.83
N VAL A 47 25.35 -31.98 -21.40
CA VAL A 47 24.35 -30.98 -21.01
C VAL A 47 24.21 -31.06 -19.50
N LEU A 48 24.75 -30.05 -18.80
CA LEU A 48 24.53 -29.85 -17.38
C LEU A 48 23.02 -29.80 -17.17
N ALA A 49 22.48 -30.87 -16.58
CA ALA A 49 21.09 -30.92 -16.20
C ALA A 49 20.79 -29.69 -15.35
N LEU A 50 19.77 -28.93 -15.75
CA LEU A 50 19.20 -27.86 -14.93
C LEU A 50 19.04 -28.40 -13.50
N PRO A 51 19.43 -27.65 -12.45
CA PRO A 51 19.29 -28.10 -11.08
C PRO A 51 17.85 -28.57 -10.88
N LYS A 52 17.68 -29.81 -10.39
CA LYS A 52 16.36 -30.37 -10.08
C LYS A 52 15.59 -29.33 -9.27
N LYS A 53 14.39 -28.98 -9.72
CA LYS A 53 13.47 -28.17 -8.92
C LYS A 53 13.48 -28.74 -7.50
N PRO A 54 13.73 -27.92 -6.47
CA PRO A 54 13.57 -28.40 -5.11
C PRO A 54 12.17 -29.03 -4.96
N ASP A 55 12.11 -30.17 -4.28
CA ASP A 55 10.89 -30.95 -4.02
C ASP A 55 9.96 -30.19 -3.06
N TRP A 56 9.46 -29.03 -3.48
CA TRP A 56 8.41 -28.30 -2.77
C TRP A 56 7.07 -28.63 -3.41
N PHE A 57 6.14 -29.11 -2.58
CA PHE A 57 4.77 -29.38 -2.98
C PHE A 57 3.81 -28.55 -2.12
N PRO A 58 2.75 -27.99 -2.71
CA PRO A 58 1.81 -27.15 -1.98
C PRO A 58 1.04 -27.99 -0.95
N GLU A 59 1.09 -27.58 0.31
CA GLU A 59 0.27 -28.18 1.38
C GLU A 59 -1.16 -27.64 1.29
N CYS A 60 -1.96 -28.32 0.46
CA CYS A 60 -3.35 -27.96 0.22
C CYS A 60 -4.31 -28.65 1.20
N PRO A 61 -5.11 -27.89 1.95
CA PRO A 61 -6.20 -28.47 2.71
C PRO A 61 -7.25 -29.03 1.75
N ARG A 62 -7.79 -30.22 2.04
CA ARG A 62 -8.95 -30.75 1.29
C ARG A 62 -10.18 -29.88 1.53
N GLU A 63 -10.36 -29.46 2.78
CA GLU A 63 -11.37 -28.53 3.25
C GLU A 63 -10.74 -27.63 4.31
N LEU A 64 -11.21 -26.39 4.41
CA LEU A 64 -10.80 -25.47 5.47
C LEU A 64 -11.69 -25.67 6.69
N GLU A 65 -11.09 -25.72 7.88
CA GLU A 65 -11.83 -25.72 9.16
C GLU A 65 -12.70 -24.46 9.29
N ASN A 66 -12.18 -23.33 8.81
CA ASN A 66 -12.90 -22.08 8.70
C ASN A 66 -13.00 -21.67 7.22
N PRO A 67 -14.21 -21.61 6.62
CA PRO A 67 -14.38 -21.25 5.21
C PRO A 67 -13.93 -19.81 4.90
N LEU A 68 -13.81 -18.95 5.92
CA LEU A 68 -13.36 -17.55 5.78
C LEU A 68 -11.83 -17.42 5.70
N GLU A 69 -11.06 -18.47 5.98
CA GLU A 69 -9.59 -18.51 5.86
C GLU A 69 -9.10 -18.68 4.40
N ARG A 70 -9.79 -18.02 3.47
CA ARG A 70 -9.47 -18.05 2.04
C ARG A 70 -8.77 -16.76 1.62
N PHE A 71 -7.47 -16.87 1.35
CA PHE A 71 -6.61 -15.78 0.89
C PHE A 71 -6.19 -16.01 -0.56
N ASN A 72 -6.51 -15.04 -1.42
CA ASN A 72 -6.44 -15.20 -2.86
C ASN A 72 -4.99 -15.32 -3.38
N CYS A 73 -4.67 -16.47 -3.97
CA CYS A 73 -3.36 -16.76 -4.58
C CYS A 73 -3.28 -16.34 -6.07
N TYR A 74 -4.39 -15.82 -6.59
CA TYR A 74 -4.58 -15.38 -7.97
C TYR A 74 -5.35 -14.04 -7.99
N PRO A 75 -4.77 -12.95 -7.47
CA PRO A 75 -5.46 -11.66 -7.32
C PRO A 75 -5.94 -11.06 -8.65
N GLU A 76 -5.28 -11.35 -9.77
CA GLU A 76 -5.64 -10.84 -11.09
C GLU A 76 -6.90 -11.49 -11.71
N ASP A 77 -7.28 -12.70 -11.26
CA ASP A 77 -8.48 -13.42 -11.70
C ASP A 77 -9.01 -14.31 -10.57
N ARG A 78 -10.06 -13.81 -9.88
CA ARG A 78 -10.68 -14.49 -8.74
C ARG A 78 -11.42 -15.77 -9.12
N PHE A 79 -11.83 -15.90 -10.38
CA PHE A 79 -12.61 -17.04 -10.89
C PHE A 79 -11.77 -18.01 -11.71
N VAL A 80 -10.43 -17.92 -11.57
CA VAL A 80 -9.48 -18.79 -12.24
C VAL A 80 -9.83 -20.27 -12.06
N GLY A 81 -9.74 -21.04 -13.15
CA GLY A 81 -10.00 -22.48 -13.13
C GLY A 81 -8.92 -23.29 -12.41
N LYS A 82 -9.29 -24.51 -12.00
CA LYS A 82 -8.42 -25.45 -11.26
C LYS A 82 -7.02 -25.62 -11.84
N SER A 83 -6.92 -25.90 -13.14
CA SER A 83 -5.65 -26.16 -13.82
C SER A 83 -4.67 -24.97 -13.70
N ALA A 84 -5.14 -23.75 -13.92
CA ALA A 84 -4.31 -22.55 -13.83
C ALA A 84 -3.91 -22.23 -12.38
N CYS A 85 -4.81 -22.46 -11.42
CA CYS A 85 -4.50 -22.33 -9.99
C CYS A 85 -3.39 -23.30 -9.55
N GLU A 86 -3.53 -24.58 -9.89
CA GLU A 86 -2.56 -25.63 -9.52
C GLU A 86 -1.22 -25.44 -10.26
N ALA A 87 -1.24 -24.98 -11.51
CA ALA A 87 -0.02 -24.64 -12.26
C ALA A 87 0.80 -23.53 -11.60
N ARG A 88 0.15 -22.63 -10.84
CA ARG A 88 0.79 -21.58 -10.04
C ARG A 88 1.32 -22.09 -8.68
N GLY A 89 1.13 -23.37 -8.38
CA GLY A 89 1.47 -23.96 -7.08
C GLY A 89 0.57 -23.48 -5.95
N CYS A 90 -0.68 -23.12 -6.26
CA CYS A 90 -1.71 -22.74 -5.30
C CYS A 90 -2.69 -23.92 -5.06
N CYS A 91 -3.61 -23.74 -4.13
CA CYS A 91 -4.62 -24.72 -3.79
C CYS A 91 -5.97 -24.32 -4.37
N TYR A 92 -6.54 -25.18 -5.21
CA TYR A 92 -7.89 -24.99 -5.71
C TYR A 92 -8.90 -25.61 -4.75
N LEU A 93 -9.70 -24.76 -4.12
CA LEU A 93 -10.83 -25.17 -3.30
C LEU A 93 -12.11 -25.13 -4.13
N ASN A 94 -13.02 -26.05 -3.85
CA ASN A 94 -14.29 -26.10 -4.58
C ASN A 94 -15.01 -24.75 -4.48
N PRO A 95 -15.58 -24.26 -5.60
CA PRO A 95 -16.35 -23.04 -5.63
C PRO A 95 -17.60 -23.22 -4.77
N ALA A 96 -17.94 -22.18 -4.00
CA ALA A 96 -19.28 -22.11 -3.40
C ALA A 96 -20.30 -21.79 -4.50
N ILE A 97 -21.58 -22.09 -4.24
CA ILE A 97 -22.64 -21.80 -5.21
C ILE A 97 -22.76 -20.27 -5.29
N PRO A 98 -22.71 -19.63 -6.48
CA PRO A 98 -22.89 -18.18 -6.58
C PRO A 98 -24.23 -17.74 -5.97
N GLY A 99 -24.21 -16.67 -5.18
CA GLY A 99 -25.35 -16.14 -4.43
C GLY A 99 -25.69 -16.90 -3.15
N GLU A 100 -24.92 -17.94 -2.80
CA GLU A 100 -25.08 -18.68 -1.55
C GLU A 100 -24.74 -17.78 -0.36
N LEU A 101 -25.65 -17.78 0.62
CA LEU A 101 -25.44 -17.14 1.90
C LEU A 101 -24.72 -18.11 2.82
N ILE A 102 -23.49 -17.78 3.18
CA ILE A 102 -22.67 -18.54 4.12
C ILE A 102 -22.83 -17.93 5.50
N GLU A 103 -23.40 -18.69 6.42
CA GLU A 103 -23.48 -18.31 7.84
C GLU A 103 -22.25 -18.83 8.58
N TYR A 104 -21.53 -17.92 9.27
CA TYR A 104 -20.41 -18.29 10.12
C TYR A 104 -20.42 -17.43 11.39
N GLY A 105 -20.64 -18.08 12.53
CA GLY A 105 -20.92 -17.38 13.79
C GLY A 105 -22.21 -16.57 13.69
N ASN A 106 -22.14 -15.27 14.02
CA ASN A 106 -23.29 -14.35 13.97
C ASN A 106 -23.34 -13.50 12.69
N ARG A 107 -22.64 -13.93 11.63
CA ARG A 107 -22.51 -13.15 10.39
C ARG A 107 -22.87 -13.97 9.18
N THR A 108 -23.39 -13.29 8.17
CA THR A 108 -23.79 -13.86 6.89
C THR A 108 -23.00 -13.19 5.78
N PHE A 109 -22.46 -13.99 4.87
CA PHE A 109 -21.64 -13.51 3.76
C PHE A 109 -22.13 -14.09 2.44
N VAL A 110 -21.96 -13.34 1.36
CA VAL A 110 -22.27 -13.81 0.01
C VAL A 110 -21.03 -14.49 -0.57
N SER A 111 -21.20 -15.68 -1.11
CA SER A 111 -20.13 -16.51 -1.68
C SER A 111 -19.46 -15.93 -2.93
N ASP A 112 -20.08 -14.96 -3.63
CA ASP A 112 -19.66 -14.45 -4.94
C ASP A 112 -18.21 -13.96 -5.01
N ARG A 113 -17.69 -13.40 -3.91
CA ARG A 113 -16.33 -12.86 -3.84
C ARG A 113 -15.35 -13.81 -3.14
N MET A 114 -15.78 -15.02 -2.80
CA MET A 114 -14.93 -15.99 -2.12
C MET A 114 -13.88 -16.57 -3.08
N PRO A 115 -12.57 -16.47 -2.80
CA PRO A 115 -11.56 -16.95 -3.73
C PRO A 115 -11.53 -18.49 -3.79
N HIS A 116 -11.47 -19.02 -5.01
CA HIS A 116 -11.35 -20.47 -5.26
C HIS A 116 -9.89 -20.92 -5.27
N CYS A 117 -8.98 -20.04 -5.72
CA CYS A 117 -7.55 -20.27 -5.73
C CYS A 117 -6.90 -19.63 -4.50
N VAL A 118 -6.41 -20.44 -3.56
CA VAL A 118 -5.88 -19.96 -2.28
C VAL A 118 -4.44 -20.36 -2.06
N TYR A 119 -3.76 -19.63 -1.17
CA TYR A 119 -2.38 -19.92 -0.80
C TYR A 119 -2.28 -21.28 -0.06
N PRO A 120 -1.24 -22.11 -0.33
CA PRO A 120 -0.97 -23.29 0.48
C PRO A 120 -0.36 -22.91 1.84
N LYS A 121 -0.53 -23.77 2.84
CA LYS A 121 -0.08 -23.50 4.23
C LYS A 121 1.44 -23.36 4.37
N ASN A 122 2.20 -23.94 3.45
CA ASN A 122 3.66 -23.96 3.44
C ASN A 122 4.29 -22.98 2.43
N TYR A 123 3.56 -21.91 2.07
CA TYR A 123 4.07 -20.84 1.22
C TYR A 123 4.44 -19.59 2.04
N GLY A 124 5.57 -18.97 1.70
CA GLY A 124 6.05 -17.72 2.32
C GLY A 124 7.53 -17.79 2.65
N TYR A 125 7.88 -17.37 3.86
CA TYR A 125 9.26 -17.36 4.35
C TYR A 125 9.39 -18.12 5.66
N VAL A 126 10.55 -18.73 5.90
CA VAL A 126 10.89 -19.38 7.17
C VAL A 126 12.00 -18.59 7.86
N ALA A 127 12.05 -18.63 9.19
CA ALA A 127 13.14 -18.00 9.94
C ALA A 127 14.49 -18.57 9.52
N ALA A 128 15.45 -17.69 9.23
CA ALA A 128 16.79 -18.03 8.78
C ALA A 128 17.81 -17.51 9.79
N GLY A 129 18.54 -18.42 10.43
CA GLY A 129 19.61 -18.07 11.37
C GLY A 129 19.10 -17.50 12.70
N LYS A 130 19.96 -16.70 13.36
CA LYS A 130 19.69 -16.12 14.69
C LYS A 130 19.16 -14.71 14.56
N THR A 131 18.30 -14.31 15.49
CA THR A 131 17.90 -12.91 15.66
C THR A 131 19.10 -12.05 16.07
N THR A 132 19.20 -10.88 15.47
CA THR A 132 20.18 -9.85 15.87
C THR A 132 19.45 -8.78 16.66
N SER A 133 19.83 -8.58 17.92
CA SER A 133 19.25 -7.53 18.75
C SER A 133 19.65 -6.14 18.24
N THR A 134 18.70 -5.22 18.26
CA THR A 134 18.92 -3.79 18.05
C THR A 134 18.55 -3.03 19.32
N PHE A 135 18.82 -1.74 19.37
CA PHE A 135 18.32 -0.90 20.45
C PHE A 135 16.78 -0.91 20.43
N ASN A 136 16.16 -1.42 21.49
CA ASN A 136 14.72 -1.64 21.62
C ASN A 136 14.08 -2.46 20.47
N GLY A 137 14.76 -3.48 19.98
CA GLY A 137 14.24 -4.25 18.86
C GLY A 137 15.07 -5.47 18.47
N PHE A 138 14.74 -6.02 17.31
CA PHE A 138 15.51 -7.09 16.71
C PHE A 138 15.32 -7.14 15.20
N VAL A 139 16.27 -7.77 14.52
CA VAL A 139 16.17 -8.18 13.12
C VAL A 139 16.18 -9.70 13.07
N LEU A 140 15.17 -10.27 12.40
CA LEU A 140 15.09 -11.69 12.08
C LEU A 140 15.25 -11.87 10.56
N PRO A 141 16.32 -12.54 10.09
CA PRO A 141 16.42 -12.90 8.69
C PRO A 141 15.40 -14.00 8.37
N LEU A 142 14.79 -13.92 7.19
CA LEU A 142 13.78 -14.83 6.68
C LEU A 142 14.22 -15.35 5.31
N GLN A 143 14.17 -16.66 5.11
CA GLN A 143 14.50 -17.33 3.85
C GLN A 143 13.22 -17.76 3.13
N ARG A 144 13.10 -17.40 1.86
CA ARG A 144 11.96 -17.82 1.03
C ARG A 144 11.94 -19.34 0.89
N VAL A 145 10.76 -19.93 1.00
CA VAL A 145 10.58 -21.36 0.69
C VAL A 145 10.80 -21.62 -0.81
N PRO A 146 11.22 -22.82 -1.21
CA PRO A 146 11.47 -23.19 -2.60
C PRO A 146 10.19 -23.34 -3.49
N ALA A 147 9.15 -22.54 -3.24
CA ALA A 147 7.91 -22.56 -4.01
C ALA A 147 8.05 -21.87 -5.39
N PRO A 148 7.17 -22.18 -6.36
CA PRO A 148 7.13 -21.50 -7.65
C PRO A 148 7.05 -19.97 -7.52
N SER A 149 7.68 -19.27 -8.47
CA SER A 149 7.52 -17.83 -8.62
C SER A 149 6.14 -17.50 -9.19
N ARG A 150 5.51 -16.42 -8.71
CA ARG A 150 4.21 -15.96 -9.20
C ARG A 150 4.25 -14.69 -10.03
N PHE A 151 5.19 -13.81 -9.72
CA PHE A 151 5.34 -12.51 -10.35
C PHE A 151 6.79 -12.23 -10.80
N GLY A 152 7.66 -13.25 -10.80
CA GLY A 152 9.09 -13.11 -11.11
C GLY A 152 9.88 -12.48 -9.96
N ASP A 153 11.21 -12.48 -10.07
CA ASP A 153 12.15 -11.74 -9.22
C ASP A 153 11.86 -11.80 -7.72
N ASP A 154 11.55 -13.00 -7.22
CA ASP A 154 11.27 -13.21 -5.80
C ASP A 154 12.50 -12.92 -4.93
N THR A 155 12.28 -12.18 -3.85
CA THR A 155 13.32 -11.85 -2.88
C THR A 155 13.66 -13.11 -2.09
N GLN A 156 14.89 -13.60 -2.19
CA GLN A 156 15.27 -14.86 -1.54
C GLN A 156 15.45 -14.72 -0.04
N VAL A 157 16.01 -13.59 0.40
CA VAL A 157 16.27 -13.27 1.82
C VAL A 157 15.59 -11.96 2.16
N VAL A 158 14.70 -11.98 3.14
CA VAL A 158 13.98 -10.82 3.66
C VAL A 158 14.38 -10.63 5.12
N ASN A 159 14.64 -9.40 5.53
CA ASN A 159 14.83 -9.06 6.93
C ASN A 159 13.50 -8.55 7.50
N MET A 160 13.06 -9.16 8.60
CA MET A 160 11.99 -8.62 9.45
C MET A 160 12.64 -7.82 10.58
N LEU A 161 12.54 -6.50 10.50
CA LEU A 161 12.94 -5.57 11.55
C LEU A 161 11.74 -5.27 12.44
N VAL A 162 11.93 -5.38 13.75
CA VAL A 162 10.97 -4.97 14.77
C VAL A 162 11.64 -3.91 15.64
N GLU A 163 11.08 -2.69 15.67
CA GLU A 163 11.57 -1.57 16.49
C GLU A 163 10.47 -1.12 17.43
N MET A 164 10.69 -1.29 18.73
CA MET A 164 9.81 -0.81 19.79
C MET A 164 10.14 0.66 20.05
N GLN A 165 9.49 1.56 19.33
CA GLN A 165 9.92 2.96 19.25
C GLN A 165 9.51 3.79 20.47
N THR A 166 8.33 3.54 21.02
CA THR A 166 7.81 4.16 22.25
C THR A 166 6.89 3.18 22.95
N LYS A 167 6.51 3.45 24.21
CA LYS A 167 5.44 2.70 24.91
C LYS A 167 4.23 2.33 24.04
N HIS A 168 3.81 3.21 23.12
CA HIS A 168 2.57 3.08 22.34
C HIS A 168 2.78 2.97 20.82
N ARG A 169 4.03 2.93 20.34
CA ARG A 169 4.35 2.89 18.91
C ARG A 169 5.38 1.80 18.58
N LEU A 170 4.96 0.86 17.74
CA LEU A 170 5.77 -0.24 17.23
C LEU A 170 5.98 -0.07 15.72
N ARG A 171 7.18 -0.39 15.23
CA ARG A 171 7.45 -0.50 13.79
C ARG A 171 7.81 -1.95 13.46
N ILE A 172 7.23 -2.47 12.39
CA ILE A 172 7.56 -3.76 11.80
C ILE A 172 7.84 -3.54 10.31
N LYS A 173 9.06 -3.82 9.87
CA LYS A 173 9.48 -3.60 8.50
C LYS A 173 10.01 -4.89 7.87
N PHE A 174 9.49 -5.25 6.70
CA PHE A 174 10.01 -6.32 5.86
C PHE A 174 10.71 -5.72 4.65
N TYR A 175 11.99 -6.03 4.48
CA TYR A 175 12.82 -5.49 3.42
C TYR A 175 13.84 -6.51 2.91
N GLY A 176 14.13 -6.47 1.61
CA GLY A 176 15.20 -7.25 0.99
C GLY A 176 16.58 -6.63 1.23
N PRO A 177 17.62 -7.14 0.54
CA PRO A 177 18.97 -6.57 0.60
C PRO A 177 18.99 -5.09 0.21
N GLU A 178 19.88 -4.31 0.84
CA GLU A 178 20.15 -2.92 0.46
C GLU A 178 20.41 -2.89 -1.06
N HIS A 179 19.80 -1.94 -1.79
CA HIS A 179 19.75 -1.78 -3.27
C HIS A 179 18.54 -2.39 -4.01
N TYR A 180 17.71 -3.22 -3.40
CA TYR A 180 16.55 -3.81 -4.13
C TYR A 180 15.27 -2.97 -4.10
N HIS A 181 15.08 -2.11 -3.09
CA HIS A 181 13.77 -1.52 -2.85
C HIS A 181 13.83 -0.04 -2.47
N PHE A 182 12.88 0.73 -3.01
CA PHE A 182 12.65 2.12 -2.66
C PHE A 182 12.01 2.24 -1.27
N GLU A 183 12.47 3.21 -0.48
CA GLU A 183 11.86 3.60 0.79
C GLU A 183 11.38 5.04 0.72
N VAL A 184 10.22 5.29 1.31
CA VAL A 184 9.62 6.63 1.32
C VAL A 184 10.51 7.57 2.13
N PRO A 185 11.07 8.65 1.54
CA PRO A 185 12.03 9.51 2.23
C PRO A 185 11.38 10.46 3.26
N THR A 186 10.07 10.67 3.15
CA THR A 186 9.27 11.59 3.99
C THR A 186 7.85 11.06 4.20
N PRO A 187 7.32 11.09 5.43
CA PRO A 187 7.90 11.69 6.63
C PRO A 187 9.05 10.85 7.22
N LYS A 188 10.04 11.53 7.82
CA LYS A 188 11.07 10.86 8.62
C LYS A 188 10.52 10.63 10.01
N ILE A 189 10.07 9.40 10.29
CA ILE A 189 9.55 9.03 11.60
C ILE A 189 10.74 8.75 12.51
N HIS A 190 11.05 9.71 13.39
CA HIS A 190 12.16 9.57 14.32
C HIS A 190 11.82 8.62 15.47
N VAL A 191 12.76 7.72 15.76
CA VAL A 191 12.81 7.03 17.05
C VAL A 191 13.42 8.02 18.04
N GLN A 192 12.65 8.48 19.02
CA GLN A 192 13.27 9.19 20.13
C GLN A 192 14.05 8.15 20.93
N ASP A 193 15.38 8.23 20.86
CA ASP A 193 16.25 7.54 21.80
C ASP A 193 16.12 8.25 23.15
N ASN A 194 15.00 8.00 23.82
CA ASN A 194 14.86 8.38 25.21
C ASN A 194 15.81 7.46 25.95
N GLY A 195 17.03 7.92 26.21
CA GLY A 195 18.13 7.23 26.91
C GLY A 195 17.81 6.80 28.35
N HIS A 196 16.61 6.29 28.57
CA HIS A 196 16.13 5.65 29.76
C HIS A 196 16.81 4.29 29.85
N ASN A 197 17.80 4.21 30.75
CA ASN A 197 18.40 2.98 31.26
C ASN A 197 17.42 2.12 32.10
N GLY A 198 16.12 2.15 31.76
CA GLY A 198 15.05 1.45 32.45
C GLY A 198 14.31 0.53 31.49
N ARG A 199 13.79 -0.59 32.02
CA ARG A 199 12.97 -1.55 31.29
C ARG A 199 11.61 -0.92 30.99
N GLU A 200 11.51 -0.14 29.91
CA GLU A 200 10.25 0.49 29.49
C GLU A 200 9.18 -0.59 29.27
N VAL A 201 8.02 -0.41 29.89
CA VAL A 201 6.90 -1.36 29.77
C VAL A 201 6.04 -0.91 28.60
N PHE A 202 6.15 -1.61 27.49
CA PHE A 202 5.36 -1.35 26.28
C PHE A 202 3.90 -1.78 26.46
N SER A 203 2.97 -1.03 25.87
CA SER A 203 1.55 -1.39 25.83
C SER A 203 1.23 -2.52 24.86
N TYR A 204 2.27 -3.12 24.26
CA TYR A 204 2.19 -4.24 23.35
C TYR A 204 3.30 -5.26 23.63
N SER A 205 3.08 -6.49 23.17
CA SER A 205 4.09 -7.55 23.09
C SER A 205 4.16 -8.10 21.66
N VAL A 206 5.34 -8.56 21.26
CA VAL A 206 5.59 -9.14 19.93
C VAL A 206 6.04 -10.58 20.08
N ALA A 207 5.36 -11.49 19.39
CA ALA A 207 5.71 -12.90 19.28
C ALA A 207 5.98 -13.24 17.81
N TYR A 208 6.92 -14.16 17.57
CA TYR A 208 7.30 -14.59 16.23
C TYR A 208 7.74 -16.05 16.22
N ASP A 209 7.53 -16.73 15.08
CA ASP A 209 7.87 -18.15 14.93
C ASP A 209 9.30 -18.35 14.39
N VAL A 210 10.07 -19.23 15.04
CA VAL A 210 11.43 -19.60 14.63
C VAL A 210 11.61 -21.09 14.30
N HIS A 211 10.54 -21.89 14.39
CA HIS A 211 10.62 -23.36 14.40
C HIS A 211 10.49 -24.04 13.03
N ASN A 212 11.29 -23.64 12.03
CA ASN A 212 11.29 -24.23 10.66
C ASN A 212 9.88 -24.33 10.00
N LYS A 213 8.94 -23.50 10.45
CA LYS A 213 7.63 -23.29 9.85
C LYS A 213 7.63 -21.93 9.15
N ILE A 214 6.57 -21.67 8.37
CA ILE A 214 6.34 -20.32 7.85
C ILE A 214 6.37 -19.34 9.03
N SER A 215 7.27 -18.37 8.93
CA SER A 215 7.50 -17.37 9.95
C SER A 215 6.29 -16.45 10.02
N THR A 216 5.78 -16.26 11.22
CA THR A 216 4.67 -15.35 11.49
C THR A 216 5.13 -14.31 12.50
N VAL A 217 4.47 -13.15 12.51
CA VAL A 217 4.61 -12.15 13.57
C VAL A 217 3.22 -11.82 14.10
N LYS A 218 3.14 -11.76 15.42
CA LYS A 218 1.91 -11.50 16.16
C LYS A 218 2.16 -10.43 17.21
N VAL A 219 1.34 -9.39 17.21
CA VAL A 219 1.36 -8.30 18.16
C VAL A 219 0.10 -8.36 19.00
N ARG A 220 0.27 -8.32 20.31
CA ARG A 220 -0.83 -8.28 21.27
C ARG A 220 -0.77 -7.04 22.14
N ARG A 221 -1.92 -6.50 22.51
CA ARG A 221 -2.04 -5.49 23.57
C ARG A 221 -1.68 -6.12 24.91
N SER A 222 -0.76 -5.50 25.65
CA SER A 222 -0.24 -6.07 26.90
C SER A 222 -1.30 -6.21 27.99
N ASP A 223 -2.24 -5.26 28.07
CA ASP A 223 -3.20 -5.19 29.18
C ASP A 223 -4.39 -6.14 29.01
N THR A 224 -4.76 -6.48 27.77
CA THR A 224 -5.98 -7.26 27.45
C THR A 224 -5.70 -8.55 26.68
N ASP A 225 -4.45 -8.77 26.25
CA ASP A 225 -4.02 -9.85 25.36
C ASP A 225 -4.70 -9.85 23.97
N ALA A 226 -5.41 -8.76 23.62
CA ALA A 226 -6.07 -8.62 22.32
C ALA A 226 -5.06 -8.66 21.17
N ILE A 227 -5.35 -9.45 20.14
CA ILE A 227 -4.52 -9.56 18.93
C ILE A 227 -4.82 -8.38 18.01
N ILE A 228 -3.84 -7.52 17.79
CA ILE A 228 -3.99 -6.30 16.97
C ILE A 228 -3.27 -6.38 15.63
N PHE A 229 -2.33 -7.33 15.49
CA PHE A 229 -1.65 -7.62 14.23
C PHE A 229 -1.19 -9.07 14.24
N ASP A 230 -1.56 -9.87 13.25
CA ASP A 230 -1.28 -11.29 13.21
C ASP A 230 -1.15 -11.78 11.78
N THR A 231 0.08 -12.02 11.36
CA THR A 231 0.39 -12.49 10.00
C THR A 231 0.35 -14.00 9.89
N SER A 232 -0.17 -14.72 10.90
CA SER A 232 -0.32 -16.17 10.81
C SER A 232 -1.43 -16.58 9.83
N VAL A 233 -2.17 -15.62 9.29
CA VAL A 233 -3.13 -15.83 8.21
C VAL A 233 -2.63 -15.23 6.91
N GLY A 234 -3.00 -15.88 5.80
CA GLY A 234 -2.58 -15.45 4.48
C GLY A 234 -1.10 -15.71 4.24
N VAL A 235 -0.39 -14.70 3.73
CA VAL A 235 0.95 -14.86 3.18
C VAL A 235 1.85 -13.66 3.46
N LEU A 236 3.15 -13.92 3.54
CA LEU A 236 4.20 -12.93 3.29
C LEU A 236 4.85 -13.27 1.95
N SER A 237 4.73 -12.40 0.96
CA SER A 237 5.34 -12.55 -0.36
C SER A 237 6.04 -11.27 -0.76
N LEU A 238 7.32 -11.35 -1.12
CA LEU A 238 8.10 -10.20 -1.59
C LEU A 238 8.81 -10.59 -2.88
N SER A 239 8.49 -9.87 -3.96
CA SER A 239 9.27 -9.82 -5.19
C SER A 239 9.54 -8.36 -5.56
N TYR A 240 10.33 -8.15 -6.62
CA TYR A 240 10.71 -6.81 -7.05
C TYR A 240 9.51 -5.88 -7.31
N GLN A 241 8.44 -6.37 -7.95
CA GLN A 241 7.23 -5.59 -8.29
C GLN A 241 5.93 -6.16 -7.69
N PHE A 242 6.03 -7.00 -6.65
CA PHE A 242 4.85 -7.49 -5.95
C PHE A 242 5.18 -7.83 -4.50
N LEU A 243 4.59 -7.07 -3.58
CA LEU A 243 4.70 -7.28 -2.15
C LEU A 243 3.31 -7.49 -1.58
N GLU A 244 3.12 -8.57 -0.83
CA GLU A 244 1.86 -8.94 -0.21
C GLU A 244 2.09 -9.34 1.25
N LEU A 245 1.26 -8.77 2.14
CA LEU A 245 1.16 -9.18 3.54
C LEU A 245 -0.30 -9.15 3.97
N THR A 246 -0.70 -10.22 4.66
CA THR A 246 -2.00 -10.31 5.31
C THR A 246 -1.85 -10.25 6.82
N THR A 247 -2.79 -9.58 7.51
CA THR A 247 -2.90 -9.56 8.98
C THR A 247 -4.34 -9.75 9.43
N LYS A 248 -4.59 -10.54 10.48
CA LYS A 248 -5.88 -10.49 11.21
C LYS A 248 -6.01 -9.16 11.96
N LEU A 249 -7.26 -8.79 12.22
CA LEU A 249 -7.65 -7.61 13.00
C LEU A 249 -8.35 -8.05 14.28
N ALA A 250 -8.29 -7.19 15.29
CA ALA A 250 -9.03 -7.41 16.54
C ALA A 250 -10.55 -7.40 16.36
N SER A 251 -11.07 -6.60 15.41
CA SER A 251 -12.51 -6.49 15.15
C SER A 251 -12.78 -6.15 13.67
N SER A 252 -14.07 -6.04 13.31
CA SER A 252 -14.48 -5.54 11.99
C SER A 252 -14.85 -4.06 11.98
N ASN A 253 -14.58 -3.32 13.06
CA ASN A 253 -14.84 -1.88 13.14
C ASN A 253 -13.59 -1.12 12.70
N VAL A 254 -13.45 -0.91 11.39
CA VAL A 254 -12.26 -0.32 10.77
C VAL A 254 -12.60 1.02 10.13
N PHE A 255 -11.73 1.99 10.33
CA PHE A 255 -11.85 3.35 9.84
C PHE A 255 -10.59 3.76 9.07
N GLY A 256 -10.71 4.61 8.07
CA GLY A 256 -9.56 5.14 7.34
C GLY A 256 -9.54 4.70 5.88
N PHE A 257 -8.35 4.40 5.37
CA PHE A 257 -8.08 4.17 3.95
C PHE A 257 -8.53 5.34 3.07
N GLY A 258 -7.70 6.38 3.07
CA GLY A 258 -7.94 7.57 2.27
C GLY A 258 -7.26 7.53 0.89
N SER A 259 -7.71 8.32 -0.07
CA SER A 259 -8.86 9.21 0.00
C SER A 259 -10.06 8.54 -0.69
N LYS A 260 -11.05 8.10 0.10
CA LYS A 260 -12.30 7.46 -0.37
C LYS A 260 -13.51 8.04 0.35
N LYS A 261 -14.69 7.92 -0.27
CA LYS A 261 -15.97 8.34 0.34
C LYS A 261 -16.35 7.46 1.53
N THR A 262 -16.07 6.17 1.44
CA THR A 262 -16.24 5.21 2.53
C THR A 262 -15.03 5.29 3.44
N LEU A 263 -15.22 5.77 4.66
CA LEU A 263 -14.18 5.89 5.68
C LEU A 263 -14.42 4.96 6.87
N GLN A 264 -15.55 4.25 6.88
CA GLN A 264 -15.96 3.32 7.93
C GLN A 264 -16.37 2.00 7.28
N TYR A 265 -15.87 0.93 7.85
CA TYR A 265 -16.19 -0.45 7.51
C TYR A 265 -16.60 -1.13 8.82
N ASN A 266 -17.85 -1.54 8.92
CA ASN A 266 -18.46 -2.10 10.13
C ASN A 266 -19.34 -3.34 9.83
N ASP A 267 -19.80 -3.51 8.60
CA ASP A 267 -20.79 -4.53 8.23
C ASP A 267 -20.19 -5.89 7.83
N GLY A 268 -19.08 -6.29 8.44
CA GLY A 268 -18.41 -7.56 8.13
C GLY A 268 -17.87 -7.59 6.70
N PHE A 269 -16.56 -7.47 6.55
CA PHE A 269 -15.92 -7.34 5.23
C PHE A 269 -16.33 -8.46 4.25
N GLN A 270 -16.46 -8.15 2.96
CA GLN A 270 -16.91 -9.10 1.93
C GLN A 270 -15.87 -9.29 0.81
N TRP A 271 -14.62 -9.61 1.16
CA TRP A 271 -13.49 -9.71 0.21
C TRP A 271 -13.42 -8.50 -0.73
N GLU A 272 -13.60 -7.32 -0.15
CA GLU A 272 -13.66 -6.08 -0.93
C GLU A 272 -12.24 -5.59 -1.19
N THR A 273 -11.87 -5.55 -2.47
CA THR A 273 -10.58 -5.02 -2.90
C THR A 273 -10.73 -3.62 -3.42
N PHE A 274 -9.80 -2.74 -3.05
CA PHE A 274 -9.81 -1.39 -3.54
C PHE A 274 -8.38 -0.84 -3.70
N SER A 275 -8.13 -0.14 -4.79
CA SER A 275 -6.82 0.43 -5.11
C SER A 275 -6.64 1.83 -4.54
N MET A 276 -5.38 2.22 -4.30
CA MET A 276 -4.96 3.54 -3.89
C MET A 276 -3.76 3.95 -4.75
N PHE A 277 -3.98 4.96 -5.59
CA PHE A 277 -2.95 5.59 -6.41
C PHE A 277 -3.42 6.99 -6.79
N SER A 278 -2.61 8.00 -6.55
CA SER A 278 -2.98 9.38 -6.87
C SER A 278 -3.13 9.55 -8.38
N SER A 279 -4.35 9.82 -8.83
CA SER A 279 -4.67 10.11 -10.24
C SER A 279 -5.53 11.37 -10.34
N LYS A 280 -5.40 12.08 -11.46
CA LYS A 280 -6.26 13.22 -11.82
C LYS A 280 -7.56 12.79 -12.50
N GLU A 281 -7.64 11.54 -12.97
CA GLU A 281 -8.75 11.05 -13.79
C GLU A 281 -9.88 10.42 -12.99
N LYS A 282 -11.06 10.34 -13.62
CA LYS A 282 -12.38 9.83 -13.18
C LYS A 282 -12.44 8.45 -12.50
N LEU A 283 -11.32 7.79 -12.20
CA LEU A 283 -11.30 6.71 -11.23
C LEU A 283 -11.58 7.36 -9.88
N GLY A 284 -12.59 6.90 -9.14
CA GLY A 284 -13.04 7.49 -7.86
C GLY A 284 -12.01 7.50 -6.71
N VAL A 285 -10.72 7.42 -7.03
CA VAL A 285 -9.58 7.67 -6.15
C VAL A 285 -9.38 9.18 -6.07
N LEU A 286 -9.78 9.75 -4.93
CA LEU A 286 -9.45 11.14 -4.60
C LEU A 286 -7.93 11.31 -4.60
N SER A 287 -7.44 12.53 -4.82
CA SER A 287 -6.04 12.83 -5.16
C SER A 287 -4.99 12.46 -4.09
N GLY A 288 -5.40 12.04 -2.89
CA GLY A 288 -4.53 11.61 -1.80
C GLY A 288 -4.53 10.10 -1.59
N VAL A 289 -3.38 9.55 -1.22
CA VAL A 289 -3.21 8.14 -0.84
C VAL A 289 -2.82 8.07 0.63
N HIS A 290 -3.68 7.45 1.44
CA HIS A 290 -3.51 7.30 2.88
C HIS A 290 -3.71 5.83 3.28
N PRO A 291 -2.65 4.99 3.18
CA PRO A 291 -2.66 3.58 3.55
C PRO A 291 -2.57 3.41 5.09
N MET A 292 -3.43 4.13 5.80
CA MET A 292 -3.58 4.09 7.25
C MET A 292 -5.02 3.71 7.58
N TYR A 293 -5.17 2.81 8.54
CA TYR A 293 -6.45 2.50 9.14
C TYR A 293 -6.37 2.53 10.65
N MET A 294 -7.53 2.69 11.28
CA MET A 294 -7.75 2.55 12.71
C MET A 294 -8.79 1.46 12.92
N CYS A 295 -8.60 0.62 13.93
CA CYS A 295 -9.53 -0.42 14.31
C CYS A 295 -9.95 -0.21 15.77
N LEU A 296 -11.26 -0.21 16.01
CA LEU A 296 -11.84 -0.14 17.34
C LEU A 296 -12.01 -1.57 17.88
N GLU A 297 -11.32 -1.90 18.96
CA GLU A 297 -11.42 -3.18 19.66
C GLU A 297 -12.79 -3.29 20.36
N ASP A 298 -13.20 -4.52 20.67
CA ASP A 298 -14.53 -4.78 21.26
C ASP A 298 -14.70 -4.19 22.67
N ASP A 299 -13.60 -3.89 23.37
CA ASP A 299 -13.55 -3.28 24.70
C ASP A 299 -13.47 -1.75 24.67
N GLY A 300 -13.48 -1.13 23.48
CA GLY A 300 -13.39 0.31 23.28
C GLY A 300 -11.97 0.85 23.13
N ASN A 301 -10.93 0.03 23.33
CA ASN A 301 -9.57 0.39 22.96
C ASN A 301 -9.44 0.55 21.45
N ALA A 302 -8.40 1.24 20.99
CA ALA A 302 -8.16 1.39 19.57
C ALA A 302 -6.68 1.20 19.21
N TYR A 303 -6.44 0.80 17.97
CA TYR A 303 -5.11 0.85 17.38
C TYR A 303 -5.18 1.33 15.94
N GLY A 304 -4.10 1.94 15.46
CA GLY A 304 -3.92 2.36 14.09
C GLY A 304 -2.75 1.65 13.46
N VAL A 305 -2.84 1.37 12.16
CA VAL A 305 -1.74 0.81 11.37
C VAL A 305 -1.54 1.64 10.11
N LEU A 306 -0.32 2.12 9.92
CA LEU A 306 0.15 2.78 8.70
C LEU A 306 1.06 1.82 7.94
N LEU A 307 0.82 1.64 6.64
CA LEU A 307 1.82 1.10 5.71
C LEU A 307 2.55 2.27 5.03
N LEU A 308 3.79 2.54 5.42
CA LEU A 308 4.60 3.59 4.81
C LEU A 308 5.17 3.13 3.45
N ASN A 309 4.33 3.18 2.42
CA ASN A 309 4.67 2.86 1.04
C ASN A 309 3.95 3.82 0.08
N SER A 310 4.65 4.29 -0.96
CA SER A 310 4.12 5.25 -1.95
C SER A 310 3.92 4.69 -3.35
N ASN A 311 4.16 3.39 -3.55
CA ASN A 311 3.86 2.72 -4.82
C ASN A 311 2.34 2.53 -4.94
N ALA A 312 1.87 2.21 -6.15
CA ALA A 312 0.47 1.80 -6.29
C ALA A 312 0.20 0.59 -5.39
N LEU A 313 -0.89 0.66 -4.66
CA LEU A 313 -1.25 -0.37 -3.69
C LEU A 313 -2.74 -0.64 -3.73
N GLU A 314 -3.11 -1.83 -3.32
CA GLU A 314 -4.49 -2.20 -3.06
C GLU A 314 -4.61 -2.82 -1.68
N VAL A 315 -5.81 -2.72 -1.14
CA VAL A 315 -6.19 -3.31 0.13
C VAL A 315 -7.40 -4.20 -0.11
N GLU A 316 -7.34 -5.44 0.38
CA GLU A 316 -8.45 -6.38 0.39
C GLU A 316 -8.90 -6.63 1.83
N LEU A 317 -10.18 -6.42 2.11
CA LEU A 317 -10.79 -6.63 3.42
C LEU A 317 -11.50 -7.99 3.47
N HIS A 318 -11.15 -8.84 4.43
CA HIS A 318 -11.59 -10.23 4.53
C HIS A 318 -12.59 -10.47 5.68
N PRO A 319 -13.63 -11.30 5.49
CA PRO A 319 -14.63 -11.63 6.51
C PRO A 319 -14.13 -12.20 7.85
N LEU A 320 -12.91 -12.74 7.90
CA LEU A 320 -12.24 -13.26 9.10
C LEU A 320 -11.73 -12.14 10.03
N PRO A 321 -12.32 -10.94 9.94
CA PRO A 321 -11.62 -9.66 9.97
C PRO A 321 -10.12 -9.76 9.69
N ALA A 322 -9.73 -9.67 8.43
CA ALA A 322 -8.32 -9.55 8.06
C ALA A 322 -8.14 -8.52 6.95
N ILE A 323 -6.92 -7.99 6.83
CA ILE A 323 -6.53 -7.07 5.76
C ILE A 323 -5.36 -7.67 5.02
N THR A 324 -5.47 -7.72 3.69
CA THR A 324 -4.35 -7.99 2.80
C THR A 324 -3.92 -6.70 2.11
N PHE A 325 -2.66 -6.34 2.27
CA PHE A 325 -2.01 -5.26 1.52
C PHE A 325 -1.28 -5.87 0.33
N ARG A 326 -1.50 -5.34 -0.88
CA ARG A 326 -0.69 -5.66 -2.06
C ARG A 326 -0.14 -4.38 -2.65
N THR A 327 1.16 -4.33 -2.92
CA THR A 327 1.80 -3.16 -3.53
C THR A 327 2.83 -3.59 -4.57
N ILE A 328 3.03 -2.75 -5.59
CA ILE A 328 3.85 -3.07 -6.75
C ILE A 328 5.33 -2.67 -6.60
N GLY A 329 5.79 -2.38 -5.38
CA GLY A 329 7.19 -2.03 -5.16
C GLY A 329 7.47 -1.47 -3.77
N GLY A 330 8.71 -1.05 -3.57
CA GLY A 330 9.20 -0.53 -2.29
C GLY A 330 9.34 -1.61 -1.23
N VAL A 331 9.06 -1.26 0.02
CA VAL A 331 9.14 -2.16 1.19
C VAL A 331 7.79 -2.24 1.91
N LEU A 332 7.62 -3.23 2.77
CA LEU A 332 6.49 -3.31 3.69
C LEU A 332 6.91 -2.75 5.05
N ASP A 333 6.74 -1.44 5.24
CA ASP A 333 7.12 -0.72 6.46
C ASP A 333 5.87 -0.31 7.27
N PHE A 334 5.51 -1.12 8.27
CA PHE A 334 4.32 -0.94 9.08
C PHE A 334 4.64 -0.20 10.38
N TYR A 335 3.78 0.76 10.74
CA TYR A 335 3.78 1.42 12.03
C TYR A 335 2.44 1.17 12.72
N LEU A 336 2.50 0.68 13.95
CA LEU A 336 1.34 0.44 14.79
C LEU A 336 1.30 1.48 15.90
N PHE A 337 0.14 2.09 16.11
CA PHE A 337 -0.12 3.12 17.10
C PHE A 337 -1.23 2.65 18.03
N LEU A 338 -0.93 2.48 19.32
CA LEU A 338 -1.91 2.00 20.29
C LEU A 338 -2.43 3.18 21.13
N GLY A 339 -3.74 3.21 21.38
CA GLY A 339 -4.35 4.13 22.32
C GLY A 339 -5.53 3.46 23.04
N PRO A 340 -5.77 3.72 24.33
CA PRO A 340 -7.04 3.39 24.96
C PRO A 340 -8.23 4.11 24.33
N THR A 341 -8.01 5.17 23.54
CA THR A 341 -9.08 5.84 22.77
C THR A 341 -8.69 6.03 21.30
N PRO A 342 -9.67 6.13 20.38
CA PRO A 342 -9.43 6.49 18.98
C PRO A 342 -8.65 7.81 18.81
N GLU A 343 -8.92 8.80 19.67
CA GLU A 343 -8.26 10.12 19.61
C GLU A 343 -6.75 9.98 19.87
N GLU A 344 -6.36 9.20 20.86
CA GLU A 344 -4.95 8.97 21.19
C GLU A 344 -4.21 8.23 20.07
N VAL A 345 -4.87 7.32 19.35
CA VAL A 345 -4.30 6.69 18.15
C VAL A 345 -3.94 7.74 17.11
N ILE A 346 -4.84 8.70 16.85
CA ILE A 346 -4.61 9.79 15.89
C ILE A 346 -3.54 10.77 16.38
N GLN A 347 -3.48 11.07 17.69
CA GLN A 347 -2.41 11.87 18.27
C GLN A 347 -1.03 11.22 18.05
N GLN A 348 -0.91 9.91 18.29
CA GLN A 348 0.33 9.16 18.07
C GLN A 348 0.70 9.12 16.57
N TYR A 349 -0.27 8.91 15.70
CA TYR A 349 -0.08 8.92 14.25
C TYR A 349 0.43 10.27 13.75
N THR A 350 -0.26 11.37 14.08
CA THR A 350 0.11 12.73 13.67
C THR A 350 1.42 13.19 14.29
N ALA A 351 1.75 12.78 15.52
CA ALA A 351 3.07 13.01 16.11
C ALA A 351 4.19 12.30 15.34
N ALA A 352 3.91 11.16 14.69
CA ALA A 352 4.89 10.44 13.88
C ALA A 352 5.05 11.02 12.48
N ILE A 353 3.93 11.26 11.78
CA ILE A 353 3.96 11.71 10.37
C ILE A 353 4.09 13.23 10.20
N GLY A 354 3.89 13.99 11.27
CA GLY A 354 3.86 15.45 11.26
C GLY A 354 2.48 15.99 11.60
N PHE A 355 2.44 16.98 12.49
CA PHE A 355 1.22 17.68 12.85
C PHE A 355 0.72 18.54 11.69
N SER A 356 -0.60 18.66 11.58
CA SER A 356 -1.23 19.67 10.72
C SER A 356 -0.76 21.08 11.12
N PHE A 357 -0.56 21.94 10.14
CA PHE A 357 -0.27 23.35 10.41
C PHE A 357 -1.49 24.02 11.05
N ILE A 358 -1.26 25.03 11.90
CA ILE A 358 -2.33 25.88 12.41
C ILE A 358 -2.77 26.79 11.26
N PRO A 359 -4.02 26.69 10.78
CA PRO A 359 -4.48 27.52 9.68
C PRO A 359 -4.59 28.99 10.13
N PRO A 360 -4.38 29.97 9.24
CA PRO A 360 -4.57 31.37 9.59
C PRO A 360 -6.04 31.62 9.92
N TYR A 361 -6.32 32.48 10.91
CA TYR A 361 -7.66 32.63 11.48
C TYR A 361 -8.75 32.91 10.43
N TRP A 362 -8.46 33.77 9.44
CA TRP A 362 -9.37 34.10 8.34
C TRP A 362 -9.80 32.85 7.53
N SER A 363 -8.97 31.81 7.42
CA SER A 363 -9.34 30.63 6.63
C SER A 363 -10.45 29.79 7.26
N LEU A 364 -10.78 30.03 8.54
CA LEU A 364 -11.91 29.41 9.23
C LEU A 364 -13.25 30.10 8.91
N GLY A 365 -13.21 31.25 8.24
CA GLY A 365 -14.41 31.97 7.79
C GLY A 365 -15.02 31.38 6.51
N LEU A 366 -16.20 31.87 6.14
CA LEU A 366 -16.90 31.42 4.93
C LEU A 366 -16.08 31.77 3.68
N GLN A 367 -15.73 30.74 2.92
CA GLN A 367 -15.06 30.87 1.63
C GLN A 367 -16.03 30.54 0.50
N ILE A 368 -16.11 31.40 -0.51
CA ILE A 368 -17.02 31.22 -1.64
C ILE A 368 -16.22 30.94 -2.91
N LYS A 369 -16.59 29.87 -3.60
CA LYS A 369 -16.16 29.57 -4.97
C LYS A 369 -17.39 29.56 -5.87
N GLN A 370 -17.41 30.41 -6.89
CA GLN A 370 -18.50 30.49 -7.86
C GLN A 370 -18.00 30.17 -9.28
N ALA A 371 -18.94 29.90 -10.19
CA ALA A 371 -18.73 30.02 -11.63
C ALA A 371 -18.04 31.35 -11.98
N PRO A 372 -17.24 31.40 -13.06
CA PRO A 372 -16.36 32.54 -13.32
C PRO A 372 -17.14 33.85 -13.40
N LEU A 373 -16.87 34.75 -12.43
CA LEU A 373 -17.20 36.17 -12.53
C LEU A 373 -16.25 36.77 -13.55
N GLN A 374 -16.77 37.53 -14.52
CA GLN A 374 -16.00 37.95 -15.69
C GLN A 374 -15.47 39.38 -15.61
N SER A 375 -15.92 40.17 -14.62
CA SER A 375 -15.46 41.55 -14.44
C SER A 375 -15.35 41.97 -12.97
N PRO A 376 -14.56 43.01 -12.66
CA PRO A 376 -14.50 43.61 -11.33
C PRO A 376 -15.86 44.06 -10.79
N GLU A 377 -16.74 44.59 -11.66
CA GLU A 377 -18.07 45.07 -11.27
C GLU A 377 -18.98 43.92 -10.83
N GLU A 378 -18.89 42.76 -11.50
CA GLU A 378 -19.62 41.57 -11.09
C GLU A 378 -19.14 41.07 -9.72
N ILE A 379 -17.83 41.11 -9.48
CA ILE A 379 -17.24 40.77 -8.17
C ILE A 379 -17.72 41.75 -7.10
N GLU A 380 -17.70 43.05 -7.37
CA GLU A 380 -18.13 44.07 -6.42
C GLU A 380 -19.63 43.94 -6.10
N LYS A 381 -20.47 43.79 -7.13
CA LYS A 381 -21.91 43.56 -6.96
C LYS A 381 -22.16 42.30 -6.13
N PHE A 382 -21.48 41.21 -6.44
CA PHE A 382 -21.58 39.97 -5.69
C PHE A 382 -21.25 40.17 -4.21
N LEU A 383 -20.13 40.81 -3.88
CA LEU A 383 -19.74 41.09 -2.50
C LEU A 383 -20.72 42.05 -1.79
N ASN A 384 -21.23 43.06 -2.51
CA ASN A 384 -22.20 44.00 -1.96
C ASN A 384 -23.55 43.34 -1.64
N ASP A 385 -23.99 42.34 -2.41
CA ASP A 385 -25.19 41.56 -2.11
C ASP A 385 -25.03 40.75 -0.80
N PHE A 386 -23.86 40.16 -0.55
CA PHE A 386 -23.56 39.47 0.72
C PHE A 386 -23.53 40.45 1.89
N LYS A 387 -22.91 41.62 1.71
CA LYS A 387 -22.91 42.70 2.72
C LYS A 387 -24.32 43.16 3.04
N ALA A 388 -25.15 43.42 2.02
CA ALA A 388 -26.54 43.86 2.20
C ALA A 388 -27.41 42.81 2.92
N LYS A 389 -27.09 41.52 2.74
CA LYS A 389 -27.75 40.40 3.43
C LYS A 389 -27.12 40.06 4.79
N HIS A 390 -26.12 40.82 5.24
CA HIS A 390 -25.38 40.55 6.49
C HIS A 390 -24.77 39.15 6.57
N ILE A 391 -24.29 38.60 5.44
CA ILE A 391 -23.60 37.30 5.41
C ILE A 391 -22.09 37.55 5.51
N PRO A 392 -21.39 37.03 6.54
CA PRO A 392 -19.95 37.25 6.71
C PRO A 392 -19.17 36.37 5.74
N VAL A 393 -18.61 36.97 4.69
CA VAL A 393 -17.73 36.31 3.72
C VAL A 393 -16.29 36.73 4.00
N GLU A 394 -15.44 35.74 4.24
CA GLU A 394 -14.03 35.97 4.59
C GLU A 394 -13.11 35.85 3.38
N SER A 395 -13.47 35.02 2.39
CA SER A 395 -12.67 34.84 1.17
C SER A 395 -13.54 34.55 -0.05
N LEU A 396 -13.17 35.17 -1.17
CA LEU A 396 -13.69 34.87 -2.51
C LEU A 396 -12.59 34.16 -3.32
N ILE A 397 -12.87 32.95 -3.78
CA ILE A 397 -11.97 32.15 -4.60
C ILE A 397 -12.29 32.41 -6.08
N LEU A 398 -11.37 33.04 -6.79
CA LEU A 398 -11.48 33.29 -8.23
C LEU A 398 -10.96 32.07 -9.02
N ASN A 399 -11.66 31.70 -10.10
CA ASN A 399 -11.24 30.58 -10.95
C ASN A 399 -10.16 31.00 -11.95
N GLU A 400 -9.46 30.00 -12.50
CA GLU A 400 -8.47 30.20 -13.57
C GLU A 400 -9.06 30.93 -14.78
N ASP A 401 -10.32 30.67 -15.14
CA ASP A 401 -11.01 31.35 -16.26
C ASP A 401 -11.29 32.84 -15.98
N THR A 402 -11.36 33.25 -14.71
CA THR A 402 -11.56 34.65 -14.29
C THR A 402 -10.24 35.43 -14.31
N VAL A 403 -9.10 34.74 -14.12
CA VAL A 403 -7.80 35.40 -13.94
C VAL A 403 -6.93 35.24 -15.18
N LEU A 404 -6.80 34.07 -15.79
CA LEU A 404 -5.71 33.77 -16.73
C LEU A 404 -6.13 33.87 -18.20
N GLN A 405 -5.42 34.68 -19.00
CA GLN A 405 -5.36 34.49 -20.45
C GLN A 405 -4.46 33.28 -20.77
N ASN A 406 -4.94 32.05 -20.60
CA ASN A 406 -4.22 30.82 -21.00
C ASN A 406 -2.76 30.66 -20.51
N CYS A 407 -2.28 31.49 -19.59
CA CYS A 407 -0.90 31.53 -19.11
C CYS A 407 -0.87 31.76 -17.59
N LEU A 408 -0.19 30.87 -16.86
CA LEU A 408 0.16 31.04 -15.44
C LEU A 408 0.76 32.44 -15.21
N TRP A 409 0.33 33.13 -14.15
CA TRP A 409 0.82 34.47 -13.74
C TRP A 409 0.37 35.67 -14.60
N SER A 410 -0.72 35.55 -15.35
CA SER A 410 -1.36 36.68 -16.06
C SER A 410 -2.74 37.00 -15.47
N TRP A 411 -3.13 38.28 -15.46
CA TRP A 411 -4.49 38.69 -15.06
C TRP A 411 -5.17 39.54 -16.12
N LYS A 412 -6.42 39.20 -16.45
CA LYS A 412 -7.30 39.99 -17.32
C LYS A 412 -8.28 40.81 -16.46
N LEU A 413 -7.74 41.73 -15.67
CA LEU A 413 -8.54 42.76 -14.99
C LEU A 413 -8.25 44.06 -15.75
N GLU A 414 -9.06 44.37 -16.76
CA GLU A 414 -9.08 45.69 -17.42
C GLU A 414 -10.04 46.63 -16.69
#